data_AF-A0AAD4W196-F1
#
_entry.id   AF-A0AAD4W196-F1
#
_cell.length_a   1.000
_cell.length_b   1.000
_cell.length_c   1.000
_cell.angle_alpha   90.00
_cell.angle_beta   90.00
_cell.angle_gamma   90.00
#
_symmetry.space_group_name_H-M   'P 1'
#
loop_
_entity.id
_entity.type
_entity.pdbx_description
1 polymer ?
#
loop_
_entity_poly.entity_id
_entity_poly.type
_entity_poly.pdbx_seq_one_letter_code
_entity_poly.pdbx_strand_id
1 'polypeptide(L)'
;MFTLRAAVMWTVNDFPAYAMVSGWSTKGYMACPVCKEDVTSGWHAGKVCYLGHRRWLPWDHEWREKDKEFDGNTERRLRPREWSGDEILEQLNRLDFAPFRKTKNVFDTLVGTILDIEGKTKDTIKARLDLERMGIRRGLWMNRDSDKARRDLAFFSMKPNDKKEFLKFVSSVKFFDGYASNIARCVNVDGGKFTGLKSHDCHVFMQRLLPVGIRHLLPEDVVKSIMLLSRFFSQLTAKTLRRTDMFQLRHDIVQVLCKFEMIFPPAFFTSMMHVMVHLPEEALLAGPVNYRWMYPIERLLGELKKVYATGQSPKDQL
;
A
#
# COMPACT_ATOMS: atom_id res chain seq x y z
N MET A 1 11.87 5.70 -46.45
CA MET A 1 12.42 4.89 -45.34
C MET A 1 13.25 5.81 -44.48
N PHE A 2 12.97 5.98 -43.18
CA PHE A 2 13.80 6.81 -42.29
C PHE A 2 14.40 5.94 -41.20
N THR A 3 15.63 6.25 -40.80
CA THR A 3 16.35 5.52 -39.74
C THR A 3 16.00 6.13 -38.39
N LEU A 4 15.13 5.46 -37.63
CA LEU A 4 14.87 5.83 -36.24
C LEU A 4 16.02 5.34 -35.36
N ARG A 5 16.68 6.26 -34.66
CA ARG A 5 17.62 5.95 -33.58
C ARG A 5 16.95 6.31 -32.26
N ALA A 6 16.74 5.33 -31.38
CA ALA A 6 16.18 5.53 -30.06
C ALA A 6 17.22 5.21 -29.00
N ALA A 7 17.23 5.99 -27.92
CA ALA A 7 18.02 5.74 -26.71
C ALA A 7 17.08 5.69 -25.51
N VAL A 8 17.29 4.72 -24.62
CA VAL A 8 16.50 4.61 -23.37
C VAL A 8 17.04 5.66 -22.39
N MET A 9 16.27 6.72 -22.15
CA MET A 9 16.66 7.77 -21.20
C MET A 9 16.36 7.38 -19.75
N TRP A 10 15.20 6.77 -19.50
CA TRP A 10 14.81 6.23 -18.20
C TRP A 10 13.64 5.24 -18.36
N THR A 11 13.48 4.33 -17.40
CA THR A 11 12.34 3.41 -17.31
C THR A 11 11.42 3.82 -16.15
N VAL A 12 10.11 3.89 -16.38
CA VAL A 12 9.12 4.11 -15.32
C VAL A 12 8.41 2.78 -15.02
N ASN A 13 8.69 2.20 -13.86
CA ASN A 13 8.16 0.89 -13.47
C ASN A 13 7.44 1.01 -12.13
N ASP A 14 6.25 0.42 -12.00
CA ASP A 14 5.65 0.17 -10.68
C ASP A 14 6.32 -1.03 -10.00
N PHE A 15 6.05 -1.26 -8.71
CA PHE A 15 6.66 -2.36 -7.98
C PHE A 15 6.42 -3.74 -8.63
N PRO A 16 5.22 -4.05 -9.17
CA PRO A 16 5.03 -5.23 -10.02
C PRO A 16 5.90 -5.27 -11.29
N ALA A 17 6.01 -4.16 -12.04
CA ALA A 17 6.83 -4.07 -13.25
C ALA A 17 8.33 -4.17 -12.94
N TYR A 18 8.75 -3.80 -11.73
CA TYR A 18 10.12 -4.01 -11.25
C TYR A 18 10.55 -5.48 -11.38
N ALA A 19 9.64 -6.44 -11.17
CA ALA A 19 9.98 -7.86 -11.34
C ALA A 19 10.43 -8.20 -12.76
N MET A 20 9.84 -7.55 -13.77
CA MET A 20 10.19 -7.80 -15.17
C MET A 20 11.53 -7.17 -15.55
N VAL A 21 11.85 -6.00 -14.98
CA VAL A 21 13.05 -5.24 -15.35
C VAL A 21 14.27 -5.71 -14.56
N SER A 22 14.10 -6.08 -13.29
CA SER A 22 15.20 -6.50 -12.41
C SER A 22 15.40 -8.01 -12.34
N GLY A 23 14.44 -8.81 -12.84
CA GLY A 23 14.39 -10.25 -12.59
C GLY A 23 14.06 -10.63 -11.13
N TRP A 24 13.87 -9.64 -10.23
CA TRP A 24 13.59 -9.88 -8.83
C TRP A 24 12.13 -10.27 -8.58
N SER A 25 11.88 -11.41 -7.94
CA SER A 25 10.51 -11.80 -7.59
C SER A 25 9.89 -10.80 -6.60
N THR A 26 8.74 -10.23 -6.95
CA THR A 26 7.95 -9.34 -6.07
C THR A 26 6.99 -10.11 -5.15
N LYS A 27 7.21 -11.42 -5.02
CA LYS A 27 6.47 -12.37 -4.18
C LYS A 27 7.40 -13.38 -3.52
N GLY A 28 6.88 -14.05 -2.49
CA GLY A 28 7.63 -15.02 -1.70
C GLY A 28 8.35 -14.35 -0.54
N TYR A 29 9.07 -15.13 0.26
CA TYR A 29 9.66 -14.65 1.51
C TYR A 29 10.65 -13.49 1.32
N MET A 30 11.28 -13.37 0.15
CA MET A 30 12.31 -12.36 -0.16
C MET A 30 11.84 -11.32 -1.19
N ALA A 31 10.54 -10.99 -1.21
CA ALA A 31 9.98 -10.11 -2.24
C ALA A 31 10.53 -8.67 -2.24
N CYS A 32 11.12 -8.22 -1.13
CA CYS A 32 11.65 -6.87 -1.03
C CYS A 32 13.04 -6.82 -1.69
N PRO A 33 13.25 -6.05 -2.77
CA PRO A 33 14.55 -5.97 -3.43
C PRO A 33 15.59 -5.18 -2.60
N VAL A 34 15.12 -4.41 -1.60
CA VAL A 34 15.99 -3.62 -0.72
C VAL A 34 16.42 -4.42 0.51
N CYS A 35 15.49 -5.08 1.19
CA CYS A 35 15.82 -5.89 2.38
C CYS A 35 16.34 -7.29 2.03
N LYS A 36 15.92 -7.84 0.88
CA LYS A 36 16.35 -9.12 0.34
C LYS A 36 16.17 -10.29 1.32
N GLU A 37 17.21 -11.07 1.58
CA GLU A 37 17.21 -12.16 2.55
C GLU A 37 17.03 -11.69 4.01
N ASP A 38 17.29 -10.43 4.32
CA ASP A 38 17.11 -9.85 5.65
C ASP A 38 15.71 -9.25 5.87
N VAL A 39 14.78 -9.45 4.92
CA VAL A 39 13.38 -9.07 5.12
C VAL A 39 12.72 -9.98 6.15
N THR A 40 11.97 -9.40 7.08
CA THR A 40 11.17 -10.18 8.02
C THR A 40 9.84 -10.56 7.39
N SER A 41 9.70 -11.83 7.01
CA SER A 41 8.48 -12.37 6.42
C SER A 41 8.05 -13.69 7.06
N GLY A 42 6.76 -14.00 6.97
CA GLY A 42 6.15 -15.18 7.59
C GLY A 42 4.87 -15.62 6.87
N TRP A 43 4.47 -16.88 7.06
CA TRP A 43 3.27 -17.43 6.45
C TRP A 43 2.05 -17.22 7.34
N HIS A 44 1.13 -16.35 6.90
CA HIS A 44 -0.10 -16.03 7.62
C HIS A 44 -1.29 -15.95 6.64
N ALA A 45 -2.42 -16.49 7.05
CA ALA A 45 -3.68 -16.54 6.33
C ALA A 45 -3.56 -17.16 4.92
N GLY A 46 -2.66 -18.13 4.76
CA GLY A 46 -2.42 -18.80 3.48
C GLY A 46 -1.58 -17.99 2.48
N LYS A 47 -0.74 -17.07 2.96
CA LYS A 47 0.17 -16.27 2.12
C LYS A 47 1.37 -15.76 2.91
N VAL A 48 2.38 -15.30 2.18
CA VAL A 48 3.52 -14.58 2.78
C VAL A 48 3.08 -13.16 3.18
N CYS A 49 3.44 -12.79 4.41
CA CYS A 49 3.24 -11.46 4.99
C CYS A 49 4.58 -10.94 5.54
N TYR A 50 4.72 -9.61 5.65
CA TYR A 50 5.97 -8.94 5.99
C TYR A 50 5.80 -8.13 7.27
N LEU A 51 6.35 -8.60 8.38
CA LEU A 51 6.18 -7.99 9.70
C LEU A 51 7.51 -7.40 10.16
N GLY A 52 7.59 -7.00 11.44
CA GLY A 52 8.87 -6.63 12.04
C GLY A 52 9.34 -5.24 11.62
N HIS A 53 8.43 -4.32 11.30
CA HIS A 53 8.79 -2.92 11.03
C HIS A 53 9.38 -2.25 12.29
N ARG A 54 9.19 -2.84 13.47
CA ARG A 54 9.87 -2.47 14.71
C ARG A 54 11.41 -2.51 14.60
N ARG A 55 11.98 -3.29 13.67
CA ARG A 55 13.43 -3.30 13.40
C ARG A 55 13.99 -1.93 13.01
N TRP A 56 13.15 -1.02 12.46
CA TRP A 56 13.55 0.35 12.09
C TRP A 56 13.37 1.37 13.21
N LEU A 57 12.77 1.00 14.35
CA LEU A 57 12.67 1.89 15.50
C LEU A 57 14.03 2.05 16.20
N PRO A 58 14.27 3.13 16.95
CA PRO A 58 15.41 3.23 17.87
C PRO A 58 15.50 2.03 18.81
N TRP A 59 16.71 1.71 19.29
CA TRP A 59 16.97 0.51 20.10
C TRP A 59 16.21 0.52 21.44
N ASP A 60 16.07 1.70 22.03
CA ASP A 60 15.41 1.99 23.31
C ASP A 60 13.90 2.29 23.15
N HIS A 61 13.36 2.16 21.95
CA HIS A 61 11.95 2.48 21.70
C HIS A 61 11.00 1.47 22.38
N GLU A 62 10.06 1.97 23.18
CA GLU A 62 9.12 1.16 23.99
C GLU A 62 8.40 0.03 23.21
N TRP A 63 7.99 0.29 21.97
CA TRP A 63 7.29 -0.71 21.15
C TRP A 63 8.12 -1.95 20.81
N ARG A 64 9.45 -1.91 20.93
CA ARG A 64 10.30 -3.10 20.80
C ARG A 64 10.00 -4.12 21.90
N GLU A 65 9.54 -3.69 23.07
CA GLU A 65 9.17 -4.56 24.20
C GLU A 65 7.75 -5.14 24.10
N LYS A 66 6.88 -4.55 23.28
CA LYS A 66 5.44 -4.85 23.26
C LYS A 66 5.08 -6.12 22.47
N ASP A 67 5.61 -7.26 22.86
CA ASP A 67 5.38 -8.57 22.21
C ASP A 67 3.91 -8.87 21.85
N LYS A 68 2.98 -8.76 22.81
CA LYS A 68 1.55 -9.12 22.68
C LYS A 68 0.75 -8.19 21.78
N GLU A 69 1.18 -6.94 21.64
CA GLU A 69 0.53 -5.96 20.76
C GLU A 69 0.93 -6.20 19.29
N PHE A 70 2.13 -6.77 19.06
CA PHE A 70 2.71 -7.00 17.73
C PHE A 70 2.56 -8.47 17.29
N ASP A 71 3.66 -9.20 17.21
CA ASP A 71 3.80 -10.53 16.61
C ASP A 71 4.08 -11.64 17.65
N GLY A 72 3.98 -11.31 18.94
CA GLY A 72 4.23 -12.22 20.06
C GLY A 72 5.70 -12.32 20.48
N ASN A 73 6.61 -11.53 19.89
CA ASN A 73 8.03 -11.54 20.23
C ASN A 73 8.52 -10.17 20.68
N THR A 74 9.54 -10.13 21.54
CA THR A 74 10.31 -8.91 21.79
C THR A 74 11.27 -8.64 20.62
N GLU A 75 11.32 -7.41 20.12
CA GLU A 75 12.15 -7.06 18.97
C GLU A 75 13.58 -6.67 19.41
N ARG A 76 14.49 -7.64 19.34
CA ARG A 76 15.91 -7.48 19.66
C ARG A 76 16.83 -7.39 18.44
N ARG A 77 16.28 -7.48 17.22
CA ARG A 77 17.09 -7.49 16.01
C ARG A 77 17.45 -6.07 15.58
N LEU A 78 18.58 -5.98 14.88
CA LEU A 78 19.01 -4.75 14.22
C LEU A 78 18.10 -4.44 13.01
N ARG A 79 18.11 -3.17 12.59
CA ARG A 79 17.52 -2.77 11.30
C ARG A 79 18.07 -3.65 10.17
N PRO A 80 17.28 -3.99 9.14
CA PRO A 80 17.80 -4.77 8.03
C PRO A 80 19.05 -4.15 7.42
N ARG A 81 19.98 -5.01 7.05
CA ARG A 81 21.26 -4.67 6.46
C ARG A 81 21.08 -3.87 5.17
N GLU A 82 21.94 -2.87 4.98
CA GLU A 82 22.10 -2.17 3.71
C GLU A 82 23.13 -2.94 2.85
N TRP A 83 22.80 -3.15 1.58
CA TRP A 83 23.60 -3.93 0.63
C TRP A 83 24.49 -3.01 -0.20
N SER A 84 25.73 -3.40 -0.44
CA SER A 84 26.62 -2.67 -1.36
C SER A 84 26.22 -2.91 -2.82
N GLY A 85 26.63 -2.00 -3.72
CA GLY A 85 26.38 -2.15 -5.16
C GLY A 85 26.97 -3.44 -5.73
N ASP A 86 28.16 -3.84 -5.28
CA ASP A 86 28.84 -5.06 -5.72
C ASP A 86 28.09 -6.32 -5.28
N GLU A 87 27.62 -6.37 -4.03
CA GLU A 87 26.79 -7.48 -3.53
C GLU A 87 25.47 -7.59 -4.29
N ILE A 88 24.83 -6.44 -4.60
CA ILE A 88 23.61 -6.42 -5.40
C ILE A 88 23.89 -6.99 -6.79
N LEU A 89 25.00 -6.60 -7.41
CA LEU A 89 25.39 -7.06 -8.75
C LEU A 89 25.70 -8.57 -8.76
N GLU A 90 26.43 -9.06 -7.77
CA GLU A 90 26.73 -10.50 -7.63
C GLU A 90 25.44 -11.34 -7.52
N GLN A 91 24.46 -10.86 -6.74
CA GLN A 91 23.17 -11.53 -6.61
C GLN A 91 22.37 -11.50 -7.91
N LEU A 92 22.31 -10.35 -8.61
CA LEU A 92 21.59 -10.23 -9.89
C LEU A 92 22.11 -11.22 -10.93
N ASN A 93 23.42 -11.46 -10.95
CA ASN A 93 24.05 -12.42 -11.87
C ASN A 93 23.68 -13.89 -11.59
N ARG A 94 23.00 -14.19 -10.46
CA ARG A 94 22.60 -15.54 -10.04
C ARG A 94 21.09 -15.79 -10.11
N LEU A 95 20.27 -14.83 -10.54
CA LEU A 95 18.81 -14.96 -10.51
C LEU A 95 18.25 -15.68 -11.75
N ASP A 96 17.47 -16.72 -11.50
CA ASP A 96 16.59 -17.35 -12.49
C ASP A 96 15.20 -16.70 -12.50
N PHE A 97 14.66 -16.49 -13.71
CA PHE A 97 13.45 -15.71 -13.93
C PHE A 97 12.20 -16.41 -13.38
N ALA A 98 11.49 -15.74 -12.45
CA ALA A 98 10.21 -16.21 -11.95
C ALA A 98 9.02 -15.56 -12.68
N PRO A 99 7.93 -16.30 -12.96
CA PRO A 99 6.76 -15.76 -13.64
C PRO A 99 5.99 -14.72 -12.80
N PHE A 100 5.55 -13.68 -13.50
CA PHE A 100 4.80 -12.54 -12.97
C PHE A 100 3.45 -12.93 -12.36
N ARG A 101 3.11 -12.36 -11.20
CA ARG A 101 1.73 -12.36 -10.68
C ARG A 101 1.40 -11.05 -9.98
N LYS A 102 0.21 -10.47 -10.24
CA LYS A 102 -0.28 -9.21 -9.65
C LYS A 102 -0.19 -9.20 -8.10
N THR A 103 0.37 -8.14 -7.51
CA THR A 103 0.29 -7.83 -6.07
C THR A 103 -0.87 -6.86 -5.82
N LYS A 104 -1.50 -6.92 -4.63
CA LYS A 104 -2.59 -5.99 -4.26
C LYS A 104 -1.97 -4.67 -3.80
N ASN A 105 -2.45 -3.54 -4.32
CA ASN A 105 -1.96 -2.21 -3.94
C ASN A 105 -2.35 -1.87 -2.48
N VAL A 106 -1.76 -0.79 -1.94
CA VAL A 106 -1.98 -0.31 -0.56
C VAL A 106 -3.44 0.07 -0.34
N PHE A 107 -4.07 0.76 -1.29
CA PHE A 107 -5.47 1.18 -1.24
C PHE A 107 -6.43 -0.01 -1.10
N ASP A 108 -6.34 -1.00 -1.97
CA ASP A 108 -7.21 -2.20 -1.97
C ASP A 108 -7.04 -3.00 -0.68
N THR A 109 -5.82 -3.03 -0.14
CA THR A 109 -5.52 -3.69 1.14
C THR A 109 -6.16 -2.95 2.29
N LEU A 110 -5.98 -1.63 2.38
CA LEU A 110 -6.52 -0.80 3.45
C LEU A 110 -8.04 -0.69 3.38
N VAL A 111 -8.58 -0.16 2.28
CA VAL A 111 -10.01 0.07 2.07
C VAL A 111 -10.78 -1.24 2.07
N GLY A 112 -10.24 -2.30 1.46
CA GLY A 112 -10.87 -3.62 1.49
C GLY A 112 -11.01 -4.21 2.89
N THR A 113 -10.09 -3.86 3.80
CA THR A 113 -10.10 -4.35 5.21
C THR A 113 -11.02 -3.53 6.09
N ILE A 114 -10.93 -2.19 6.04
CA ILE A 114 -11.79 -1.33 6.88
C ILE A 114 -13.25 -1.36 6.43
N LEU A 115 -13.53 -1.61 5.15
CA LEU A 115 -14.89 -1.81 4.66
C LEU A 115 -15.34 -3.28 4.73
N ASP A 116 -14.53 -4.18 5.28
CA ASP A 116 -14.81 -5.63 5.37
C ASP A 116 -15.42 -6.20 4.07
N ILE A 117 -14.78 -5.91 2.94
CA ILE A 117 -15.28 -6.33 1.62
C ILE A 117 -14.87 -7.78 1.40
N GLU A 118 -15.84 -8.64 1.10
CA GLU A 118 -15.60 -10.05 0.80
C GLU A 118 -14.54 -10.24 -0.31
N GLY A 119 -13.60 -11.16 -0.08
CA GLY A 119 -12.46 -11.42 -0.97
C GLY A 119 -11.37 -10.33 -1.00
N LYS A 120 -11.63 -9.15 -0.44
CA LYS A 120 -10.65 -8.05 -0.33
C LYS A 120 -10.13 -7.85 1.09
N THR A 121 -10.98 -8.05 2.10
CA THR A 121 -10.61 -7.91 3.51
C THR A 121 -9.41 -8.79 3.88
N LYS A 122 -8.56 -8.26 4.76
CA LYS A 122 -7.42 -8.98 5.32
C LYS A 122 -7.77 -9.63 6.66
N ASP A 123 -8.95 -9.33 7.17
CA ASP A 123 -9.54 -9.94 8.35
C ASP A 123 -10.37 -11.17 7.99
N THR A 124 -9.68 -12.27 7.69
CA THR A 124 -10.30 -13.55 7.28
C THR A 124 -10.34 -14.54 8.44
N ILE A 125 -11.17 -15.59 8.33
CA ILE A 125 -11.15 -16.70 9.31
C ILE A 125 -9.73 -17.25 9.52
N LYS A 126 -8.96 -17.45 8.44
CA LYS A 126 -7.57 -17.91 8.56
C LYS A 126 -6.68 -16.91 9.32
N ALA A 127 -6.88 -15.61 9.11
CA ALA A 127 -6.15 -14.58 9.85
C ALA A 127 -6.50 -14.59 11.35
N ARG A 128 -7.78 -14.82 11.69
CA ARG A 128 -8.27 -14.94 13.07
C ARG A 128 -7.67 -16.15 13.79
N LEU A 129 -7.63 -17.30 13.11
CA LEU A 129 -6.98 -18.51 13.62
C LEU A 129 -5.46 -18.33 13.80
N ASP A 130 -4.80 -17.56 12.95
CA ASP A 130 -3.39 -17.21 13.16
C ASP A 130 -3.19 -16.33 14.39
N LEU A 131 -4.07 -15.34 14.64
CA LEU A 131 -4.01 -14.53 15.87
C LEU A 131 -4.16 -15.40 17.13
N GLU A 132 -5.07 -16.38 17.09
CA GLU A 132 -5.22 -17.40 18.15
C GLU A 132 -3.94 -18.21 18.35
N ARG A 133 -3.39 -18.77 17.27
CA ARG A 133 -2.15 -19.56 17.30
C ARG A 133 -0.97 -18.76 17.85
N MET A 134 -0.89 -17.48 17.50
CA MET A 134 0.17 -16.57 17.95
C MET A 134 -0.05 -16.06 19.37
N GLY A 135 -1.22 -16.31 19.99
CA GLY A 135 -1.49 -15.86 21.35
C GLY A 135 -1.71 -14.34 21.49
N ILE A 136 -1.96 -13.62 20.39
CA ILE A 136 -2.07 -12.15 20.34
C ILE A 136 -3.50 -11.71 20.06
N ARG A 137 -3.86 -10.51 20.52
CA ARG A 137 -5.15 -9.82 20.22
C ARG A 137 -6.38 -10.69 20.43
N ARG A 138 -6.55 -11.17 21.66
CA ARG A 138 -7.68 -12.02 22.08
C ARG A 138 -9.05 -11.46 21.68
N GLY A 139 -9.25 -10.15 21.71
CA GLY A 139 -10.49 -9.50 21.26
C GLY A 139 -10.81 -9.68 19.77
N LEU A 140 -9.86 -10.19 18.99
CA LEU A 140 -10.04 -10.54 17.59
C LEU A 140 -10.09 -12.06 17.36
N TRP A 141 -10.19 -12.91 18.36
CA TRP A 141 -10.30 -14.36 18.13
C TRP A 141 -11.68 -14.75 17.58
N MET A 142 -11.83 -15.98 17.09
CA MET A 142 -13.12 -16.53 16.69
C MET A 142 -14.04 -16.60 17.91
N ASN A 143 -15.27 -16.11 17.77
CA ASN A 143 -16.29 -16.25 18.79
C ASN A 143 -16.83 -17.69 18.75
N ARG A 144 -16.86 -18.36 19.90
CA ARG A 144 -17.31 -19.75 20.08
C ARG A 144 -18.47 -19.87 21.06
N ASP A 145 -19.22 -18.80 21.26
CA ASP A 145 -20.36 -18.75 22.19
C ASP A 145 -21.58 -19.54 21.65
N SER A 146 -21.56 -19.91 20.38
CA SER A 146 -22.57 -20.75 19.73
C SER A 146 -21.95 -22.02 19.14
N ASP A 147 -22.79 -22.99 18.77
CA ASP A 147 -22.37 -24.29 18.19
C ASP A 147 -21.43 -24.16 16.98
N LYS A 148 -21.41 -22.99 16.32
CA LYS A 148 -20.53 -22.70 15.17
C LYS A 148 -19.65 -21.51 15.48
N ALA A 149 -18.34 -21.74 15.46
CA ALA A 149 -17.36 -20.68 15.55
C ALA A 149 -17.59 -19.62 14.45
N ARG A 150 -17.72 -18.35 14.84
CA ARG A 150 -17.98 -17.23 13.92
C ARG A 150 -16.93 -16.13 14.04
N ARG A 151 -16.72 -15.42 12.93
CA ARG A 151 -15.88 -14.22 12.91
C ARG A 151 -16.75 -12.99 13.17
N ASP A 152 -16.55 -12.37 14.32
CA ASP A 152 -17.18 -11.09 14.64
C ASP A 152 -16.50 -9.93 13.90
N LEU A 153 -17.28 -8.88 13.62
CA LEU A 153 -16.79 -7.69 12.94
C LEU A 153 -15.67 -7.04 13.77
N ALA A 154 -14.51 -6.80 13.14
CA ALA A 154 -13.38 -6.18 13.82
C ALA A 154 -13.67 -4.73 14.23
N PHE A 155 -13.04 -4.26 15.31
CA PHE A 155 -13.14 -2.86 15.74
C PHE A 155 -12.64 -1.86 14.69
N PHE A 156 -11.71 -2.28 13.82
CA PHE A 156 -11.18 -1.48 12.72
C PHE A 156 -12.02 -1.58 11.43
N SER A 157 -13.12 -2.32 11.45
CA SER A 157 -14.04 -2.47 10.31
C SER A 157 -15.32 -1.67 10.55
N MET A 158 -15.76 -0.94 9.51
CA MET A 158 -16.98 -0.15 9.56
C MET A 158 -18.21 -1.03 9.69
N LYS A 159 -19.14 -0.61 10.57
CA LYS A 159 -20.46 -1.24 10.66
C LYS A 159 -21.23 -1.06 9.34
N PRO A 160 -22.24 -1.89 9.05
CA PRO A 160 -22.99 -1.80 7.79
C PRO A 160 -23.58 -0.41 7.50
N ASN A 161 -24.08 0.31 8.52
CA ASN A 161 -24.62 1.66 8.35
C ASN A 161 -23.51 2.70 8.09
N ASP A 162 -22.45 2.68 8.89
CA ASP A 162 -21.26 3.52 8.74
C ASP A 162 -20.63 3.34 7.34
N LYS A 163 -20.58 2.10 6.85
CA LYS A 163 -20.12 1.77 5.50
C LYS A 163 -20.98 2.44 4.42
N LYS A 164 -22.31 2.40 4.56
CA LYS A 164 -23.22 3.08 3.62
C LYS A 164 -23.04 4.60 3.68
N GLU A 165 -22.90 5.16 4.87
CA GLU A 165 -22.65 6.58 5.08
C GLU A 165 -21.33 7.02 4.42
N PHE A 166 -20.26 6.26 4.64
CA PHE A 166 -18.97 6.50 4.01
C PHE A 166 -19.06 6.51 2.48
N LEU A 167 -19.73 5.51 1.89
CA LEU A 167 -19.87 5.42 0.44
C LEU A 167 -20.74 6.55 -0.12
N LYS A 168 -21.80 6.95 0.60
CA LYS A 168 -22.61 8.13 0.25
C LYS A 168 -21.77 9.41 0.26
N PHE A 169 -20.96 9.62 1.29
CA PHE A 169 -20.01 10.73 1.35
C PHE A 169 -19.06 10.72 0.15
N VAL A 170 -18.41 9.58 -0.15
CA VAL A 170 -17.51 9.51 -1.31
C VAL A 170 -18.24 9.83 -2.61
N SER A 171 -19.46 9.32 -2.78
CA SER A 171 -20.26 9.55 -4.00
C SER A 171 -20.71 11.00 -4.19
N SER A 172 -20.75 11.80 -3.11
CA SER A 172 -21.17 13.20 -3.18
C SER A 172 -20.01 14.15 -3.50
N VAL A 173 -18.76 13.72 -3.34
CA VAL A 173 -17.60 14.58 -3.60
C VAL A 173 -17.36 14.74 -5.10
N LYS A 174 -17.24 16.00 -5.54
CA LYS A 174 -16.86 16.37 -6.89
C LYS A 174 -15.44 16.95 -6.88
N PHE A 175 -14.69 16.66 -7.93
CA PHE A 175 -13.36 17.24 -8.18
C PHE A 175 -13.41 18.16 -9.39
N PHE A 176 -12.47 19.11 -9.44
CA PHE A 176 -12.24 19.90 -10.65
C PHE A 176 -11.82 19.00 -11.81
N ASP A 177 -12.16 19.44 -13.03
CA ASP A 177 -11.76 18.74 -14.23
C ASP A 177 -10.22 18.59 -14.31
N GLY A 178 -9.77 17.45 -14.82
CA GLY A 178 -8.34 17.09 -14.87
C GLY A 178 -7.68 16.71 -13.53
N TYR A 179 -8.33 16.92 -12.38
CA TYR A 179 -7.78 16.57 -11.07
C TYR A 179 -7.95 15.09 -10.71
N ALA A 180 -9.16 14.54 -10.80
CA ALA A 180 -9.45 13.13 -10.56
C ALA A 180 -10.60 12.66 -11.46
N SER A 181 -10.74 11.34 -11.67
CA SER A 181 -11.92 10.85 -12.38
C SER A 181 -13.19 11.07 -11.54
N ASN A 182 -14.36 10.94 -12.16
CA ASN A 182 -15.63 11.00 -11.43
C ASN A 182 -15.78 9.75 -10.55
N ILE A 183 -15.22 9.82 -9.34
CA ILE A 183 -15.17 8.72 -8.36
C ILE A 183 -16.58 8.21 -8.02
N ALA A 184 -17.62 9.06 -8.10
CA ALA A 184 -19.00 8.64 -7.84
C ALA A 184 -19.44 7.48 -8.74
N ARG A 185 -18.96 7.43 -9.99
CA ARG A 185 -19.24 6.31 -10.93
C ARG A 185 -18.62 4.99 -10.50
N CYS A 186 -17.65 5.03 -9.59
CA CYS A 186 -16.95 3.87 -9.06
C CYS A 186 -17.52 3.39 -7.72
N VAL A 187 -18.54 4.06 -7.18
CA VAL A 187 -19.14 3.73 -5.88
C VAL A 187 -20.41 2.91 -6.07
N ASN A 188 -20.47 1.73 -5.43
CA ASN A 188 -21.71 0.98 -5.27
C ASN A 188 -22.10 0.99 -3.78
N VAL A 189 -23.03 1.88 -3.43
CA VAL A 189 -23.49 2.09 -2.04
C VAL A 189 -24.22 0.84 -1.51
N ASP A 190 -25.15 0.30 -2.29
CA ASP A 190 -25.94 -0.87 -1.88
C ASP A 190 -25.09 -2.13 -1.81
N GLY A 191 -24.14 -2.28 -2.73
CA GLY A 191 -23.16 -3.35 -2.76
C GLY A 191 -21.98 -3.16 -1.81
N GLY A 192 -21.90 -2.04 -1.08
CA GLY A 192 -20.89 -1.79 -0.05
C GLY A 192 -19.44 -1.76 -0.55
N LYS A 193 -19.20 -1.43 -1.83
CA LYS A 193 -17.88 -1.61 -2.48
C LYS A 193 -17.58 -0.57 -3.55
N PHE A 194 -16.30 -0.49 -3.91
CA PHE A 194 -15.82 0.26 -5.06
C PHE A 194 -15.53 -0.65 -6.26
N THR A 195 -15.81 -0.17 -7.47
CA THR A 195 -15.53 -0.85 -8.74
C THR A 195 -14.96 0.13 -9.76
N GLY A 196 -13.92 -0.28 -10.49
CA GLY A 196 -13.39 0.51 -11.61
C GLY A 196 -12.50 1.70 -11.23
N LEU A 197 -12.08 1.82 -9.96
CA LEU A 197 -11.08 2.82 -9.57
C LEU A 197 -9.75 2.54 -10.26
N LYS A 198 -9.15 3.59 -10.84
CA LYS A 198 -7.78 3.53 -11.36
C LYS A 198 -6.78 3.87 -10.27
N SER A 199 -5.50 3.51 -10.49
CA SER A 199 -4.42 3.76 -9.52
C SER A 199 -4.35 5.23 -9.08
N HIS A 200 -4.48 6.16 -10.03
CA HIS A 200 -4.51 7.60 -9.74
C HIS A 200 -5.68 7.98 -8.80
N ASP A 201 -6.88 7.44 -9.04
CA ASP A 201 -8.06 7.71 -8.20
C ASP A 201 -7.86 7.17 -6.79
N CYS A 202 -7.24 6.00 -6.65
CA CYS A 202 -6.85 5.45 -5.37
C CYS A 202 -5.88 6.37 -4.62
N HIS A 203 -4.91 6.99 -5.30
CA HIS A 203 -3.99 7.96 -4.69
C HIS A 203 -4.72 9.21 -4.18
N VAL A 204 -5.55 9.82 -5.02
CA VAL A 204 -6.37 10.98 -4.62
C VAL A 204 -7.26 10.62 -3.44
N PHE A 205 -7.89 9.45 -3.48
CA PHE A 205 -8.74 8.98 -2.41
C PHE A 205 -7.98 8.83 -1.09
N MET A 206 -6.85 8.11 -1.08
CA MET A 206 -6.06 7.92 0.15
C MET A 206 -5.59 9.25 0.72
N GLN A 207 -5.18 10.19 -0.12
CA GLN A 207 -4.62 11.46 0.32
C GLN A 207 -5.68 12.46 0.80
N ARG A 208 -6.86 12.48 0.16
CA ARG A 208 -7.85 13.55 0.34
C ARG A 208 -9.17 13.09 0.96
N LEU A 209 -9.74 11.99 0.46
CA LEU A 209 -11.09 11.57 0.83
C LEU A 209 -11.10 10.71 2.09
N LEU A 210 -10.25 9.69 2.11
CA LEU A 210 -10.17 8.72 3.20
C LEU A 210 -10.00 9.39 4.58
N PRO A 211 -9.03 10.29 4.81
CA PRO A 211 -8.80 10.88 6.15
C PRO A 211 -9.95 11.80 6.61
N VAL A 212 -10.82 12.23 5.70
CA VAL A 212 -12.01 13.03 6.03
C VAL A 212 -13.19 12.10 6.29
N GLY A 213 -13.42 11.13 5.40
CA GLY A 213 -14.61 10.29 5.44
C GLY A 213 -14.64 9.29 6.60
N ILE A 214 -13.51 8.93 7.19
CA ILE A 214 -13.46 7.91 8.26
C ILE A 214 -13.60 8.48 9.68
N ARG A 215 -13.54 9.82 9.87
CA ARG A 215 -13.25 10.45 11.17
C ARG A 215 -14.18 10.04 12.30
N HIS A 216 -15.47 9.93 12.02
CA HIS A 216 -16.51 9.57 12.99
C HIS A 216 -17.01 8.13 12.83
N LEU A 217 -16.45 7.38 11.87
CA LEU A 217 -16.91 6.05 11.49
C LEU A 217 -16.03 4.91 12.01
N LEU A 218 -14.85 5.23 12.52
CA LEU A 218 -13.89 4.27 13.07
C LEU A 218 -13.31 4.78 14.39
N PRO A 219 -12.78 3.89 15.25
CA PRO A 219 -12.11 4.29 16.49
C PRO A 219 -10.94 5.25 16.24
N GLU A 220 -10.72 6.15 17.19
CA GLU A 220 -9.76 7.26 17.05
C GLU A 220 -8.35 6.78 16.70
N ASP A 221 -7.87 5.69 17.31
CA ASP A 221 -6.54 5.14 17.03
C ASP A 221 -6.41 4.61 15.59
N VAL A 222 -7.49 4.04 15.04
CA VAL A 222 -7.54 3.58 13.64
C VAL A 222 -7.55 4.79 12.70
N VAL A 223 -8.39 5.78 13.00
CA VAL A 223 -8.48 7.03 12.22
C VAL A 223 -7.14 7.75 12.19
N LYS A 224 -6.52 8.00 13.35
CA LYS A 224 -5.23 8.68 13.47
C LYS A 224 -4.15 7.96 12.68
N SER A 225 -4.08 6.63 12.77
CA SER A 225 -3.09 5.83 12.04
C SER A 225 -3.28 5.93 10.52
N ILE A 226 -4.52 5.89 10.03
CA ILE A 226 -4.83 6.06 8.61
C ILE A 226 -4.54 7.50 8.15
N MET A 227 -4.87 8.50 8.96
CA MET A 227 -4.56 9.90 8.66
C MET A 227 -3.05 10.15 8.53
N LEU A 228 -2.23 9.51 9.38
CA LEU A 228 -0.77 9.58 9.26
C LEU A 228 -0.29 8.96 7.94
N LEU A 229 -0.85 7.81 7.52
CA LEU A 229 -0.57 7.23 6.20
C LEU A 229 -0.97 8.18 5.06
N SER A 230 -2.15 8.78 5.14
CA SER A 230 -2.63 9.76 4.16
C SER A 230 -1.70 10.97 4.06
N ARG A 231 -1.22 11.47 5.21
CA ARG A 231 -0.25 12.57 5.29
C ARG A 231 1.09 12.16 4.67
N PHE A 232 1.59 10.97 5.00
CA PHE A 232 2.82 10.41 4.42
C PHE A 232 2.75 10.40 2.89
N PHE A 233 1.70 9.82 2.30
CA PHE A 233 1.57 9.81 0.84
C PHE A 233 1.38 11.20 0.25
N SER A 234 0.69 12.11 0.94
CA SER A 234 0.51 13.49 0.46
C SER A 234 1.83 14.25 0.41
N GLN A 235 2.71 14.05 1.40
CA GLN A 235 4.03 14.69 1.45
C GLN A 235 5.01 14.04 0.47
N LEU A 236 5.01 12.71 0.38
CA LEU A 236 5.87 11.95 -0.54
C LEU A 236 5.59 12.31 -2.01
N THR A 237 4.33 12.56 -2.37
CA THR A 237 3.91 12.90 -3.74
C THR A 237 3.75 14.41 -3.95
N ALA A 238 4.39 15.23 -3.11
CA ALA A 238 4.40 16.67 -3.29
C ALA A 238 5.19 17.04 -4.56
N LYS A 239 4.79 18.14 -5.21
CA LYS A 239 5.46 18.63 -6.43
C LYS A 239 6.93 19.00 -6.18
N THR A 240 7.24 19.43 -4.96
CA THR A 240 8.59 19.80 -4.52
C THR A 240 8.88 19.04 -3.23
N LEU A 241 10.06 18.42 -3.17
CA LEU A 241 10.51 17.67 -2.00
C LEU A 241 11.63 18.42 -1.30
N ARG A 242 11.51 18.60 0.01
CA ARG A 242 12.62 19.06 0.86
C ARG A 242 13.29 17.84 1.47
N ARG A 243 14.63 17.82 1.48
CA ARG A 243 15.40 16.70 2.05
C ARG A 243 15.06 16.46 3.53
N THR A 244 14.87 17.52 4.30
CA THR A 244 14.46 17.46 5.71
C THR A 244 13.12 16.76 5.90
N ASP A 245 12.14 17.05 5.04
CA ASP A 245 10.84 16.37 5.08
C ASP A 245 10.99 14.88 4.76
N MET A 246 11.83 14.50 3.79
CA MET A 246 12.04 13.09 3.46
C MET A 246 12.73 12.31 4.60
N PHE A 247 13.67 12.93 5.31
CA PHE A 247 14.24 12.34 6.52
C PHE A 247 13.18 12.13 7.60
N GLN A 248 12.28 13.09 7.80
CA GLN A 248 11.16 12.90 8.71
C GLN A 248 10.23 11.77 8.24
N LEU A 249 9.95 11.68 6.94
CA LEU A 249 9.12 10.62 6.38
C LEU A 249 9.70 9.22 6.60
N ARG A 250 11.04 9.05 6.69
CA ARG A 250 11.67 7.77 7.07
C ARG A 250 11.21 7.31 8.45
N HIS A 251 11.05 8.24 9.40
CA HIS A 251 10.57 7.94 10.74
C HIS A 251 9.05 7.77 10.78
N ASP A 252 8.31 8.68 10.14
CA ASP A 252 6.84 8.68 10.14
C ASP A 252 6.27 7.37 9.57
N ILE A 253 6.83 6.84 8.48
CA ILE A 253 6.31 5.60 7.88
C ILE A 253 6.52 4.37 8.77
N VAL A 254 7.64 4.32 9.50
CA VAL A 254 7.92 3.25 10.45
C VAL A 254 6.89 3.28 11.58
N GLN A 255 6.57 4.47 12.09
CA GLN A 255 5.53 4.64 13.10
C GLN A 255 4.15 4.21 12.59
N VAL A 256 3.79 4.59 11.36
CA VAL A 256 2.54 4.17 10.71
C VAL A 256 2.46 2.66 10.59
N LEU A 257 3.52 2.02 10.07
CA LEU A 257 3.57 0.57 9.89
C LEU A 257 3.51 -0.17 11.23
N CYS A 258 4.19 0.33 12.27
CA CYS A 258 4.12 -0.25 13.61
C CYS A 258 2.72 -0.11 14.23
N LYS A 259 2.08 1.06 14.12
CA LYS A 259 0.69 1.25 14.57
C LYS A 259 -0.27 0.33 13.82
N PHE A 260 -0.08 0.20 12.52
CA PHE A 260 -0.84 -0.76 11.72
C PHE A 260 -0.59 -2.18 12.18
N GLU A 261 0.65 -2.55 12.54
CA GLU A 261 0.94 -3.89 13.02
C GLU A 261 0.11 -4.17 14.26
N MET A 262 -0.04 -3.22 15.18
CA MET A 262 -0.88 -3.36 16.37
C MET A 262 -2.38 -3.47 16.06
N ILE A 263 -2.85 -2.78 15.01
CA ILE A 263 -4.28 -2.70 14.66
C ILE A 263 -4.73 -3.89 13.79
N PHE A 264 -4.02 -4.14 12.68
CA PHE A 264 -4.45 -5.05 11.62
C PHE A 264 -3.76 -6.42 11.71
N PRO A 265 -4.45 -7.51 11.35
CA PRO A 265 -3.87 -8.85 11.41
C PRO A 265 -2.63 -8.97 10.52
N PRO A 266 -1.71 -9.93 10.76
CA PRO A 266 -0.52 -10.15 9.94
C PRO A 266 -0.78 -10.22 8.44
N ALA A 267 -1.92 -10.81 8.06
CA ALA A 267 -2.39 -10.88 6.67
C ALA A 267 -2.45 -9.51 5.96
N PHE A 268 -2.58 -8.40 6.70
CA PHE A 268 -2.60 -7.05 6.16
C PHE A 268 -1.28 -6.65 5.50
N PHE A 269 -0.16 -7.15 6.01
CA PHE A 269 1.17 -6.73 5.60
C PHE A 269 1.64 -7.48 4.36
N THR A 270 1.12 -7.07 3.20
CA THR A 270 1.61 -7.53 1.89
C THR A 270 2.97 -6.91 1.57
N SER A 271 3.62 -7.38 0.50
CA SER A 271 4.89 -6.80 0.04
C SER A 271 4.75 -5.30 -0.26
N MET A 272 3.59 -4.86 -0.77
CA MET A 272 3.31 -3.44 -1.01
C MET A 272 3.27 -2.61 0.28
N MET A 273 2.82 -3.18 1.41
CA MET A 273 2.85 -2.48 2.69
C MET A 273 4.29 -2.30 3.17
N HIS A 274 5.09 -3.35 3.05
CA HIS A 274 6.47 -3.35 3.48
C HIS A 274 7.34 -2.35 2.69
N VAL A 275 7.20 -2.33 1.36
CA VAL A 275 7.99 -1.44 0.48
C VAL A 275 7.81 0.05 0.81
N MET A 276 6.71 0.43 1.49
CA MET A 276 6.51 1.81 1.92
C MET A 276 7.66 2.35 2.77
N VAL A 277 8.34 1.50 3.56
CA VAL A 277 9.48 1.90 4.39
C VAL A 277 10.67 2.40 3.57
N HIS A 278 10.73 2.05 2.28
CA HIS A 278 11.82 2.42 1.36
C HIS A 278 11.50 3.63 0.49
N LEU A 279 10.23 4.02 0.39
CA LEU A 279 9.80 5.11 -0.50
C LEU A 279 10.47 6.47 -0.20
N PRO A 280 10.73 6.87 1.06
CA PRO A 280 11.45 8.11 1.33
C PRO A 280 12.89 8.10 0.79
N GLU A 281 13.56 6.96 0.87
CA GLU A 281 14.91 6.80 0.31
C GLU A 281 14.89 6.91 -1.21
N GLU A 282 13.93 6.24 -1.83
CA GLU A 282 13.73 6.30 -3.27
C GLU A 282 13.46 7.75 -3.74
N ALA A 283 12.68 8.51 -2.97
CA ALA A 283 12.40 9.92 -3.26
C ALA A 283 13.64 10.83 -3.07
N LEU A 284 14.53 10.51 -2.12
CA LEU A 284 15.79 11.23 -1.94
C LEU A 284 16.78 10.97 -3.09
N LEU A 285 16.80 9.75 -3.62
CA LEU A 285 17.68 9.35 -4.72
C LEU A 285 17.17 9.84 -6.08
N ALA A 286 15.89 9.60 -6.35
CA ALA A 286 15.30 9.78 -7.68
C ALA A 286 14.47 11.06 -7.82
N GLY A 287 14.36 11.86 -6.76
CA GLY A 287 13.59 13.09 -6.75
C GLY A 287 12.06 12.89 -6.75
N PRO A 288 11.30 13.97 -7.02
CA PRO A 288 9.84 13.98 -6.91
C PRO A 288 9.17 12.87 -7.73
N VAL A 289 8.25 12.14 -7.08
CA VAL A 289 7.60 10.96 -7.67
C VAL A 289 6.79 11.31 -8.92
N ASN A 290 6.29 12.55 -9.02
CA ASN A 290 5.46 13.02 -10.13
C ASN A 290 6.15 12.92 -11.51
N TYR A 291 7.48 13.05 -11.55
CA TYR A 291 8.27 12.90 -12.78
C TYR A 291 8.51 11.42 -13.14
N ARG A 292 8.21 10.51 -12.20
CA ARG A 292 8.43 9.07 -12.28
C ARG A 292 7.11 8.30 -12.25
N TRP A 293 5.99 8.97 -12.49
CA TRP A 293 4.68 8.33 -12.59
C TRP A 293 4.35 7.98 -14.05
N MET A 294 3.65 6.86 -14.23
CA MET A 294 3.07 6.51 -15.52
C MET A 294 1.84 7.38 -15.87
N TYR A 295 1.18 8.00 -14.89
CA TYR A 295 -0.11 8.67 -15.11
C TYR A 295 -0.08 9.78 -16.17
N PRO A 296 0.92 10.69 -16.21
CA PRO A 296 0.98 11.70 -17.26
C PRO A 296 1.16 11.09 -18.65
N ILE A 297 1.97 10.03 -18.76
CA ILE A 297 2.23 9.31 -20.01
C ILE A 297 0.95 8.58 -20.46
N GLU A 298 0.29 7.84 -19.58
CA GLU A 298 -0.97 7.15 -19.86
C GLU A 298 -2.07 8.12 -20.29
N ARG A 299 -2.13 9.31 -19.68
CA ARG A 299 -3.08 10.37 -20.05
C ARG A 299 -2.79 10.91 -21.44
N LEU A 300 -1.53 11.24 -21.74
CA LEU A 300 -1.11 11.70 -23.06
C LEU A 300 -1.44 10.65 -24.14
N LEU A 301 -1.10 9.38 -23.90
CA LEU A 301 -1.44 8.28 -24.82
C LEU A 301 -2.95 8.14 -25.01
N GLY A 302 -3.74 8.38 -23.96
CA GLY A 302 -5.20 8.41 -24.02
C GLY A 302 -5.74 9.51 -24.94
N GLU A 303 -5.22 10.73 -24.83
CA GLU A 303 -5.60 11.83 -25.72
C GLU A 303 -5.15 11.59 -27.16
N LEU A 304 -3.92 11.14 -27.38
CA LEU A 304 -3.42 10.77 -28.70
C LEU A 304 -4.32 9.72 -29.36
N LYS A 305 -4.75 8.68 -28.63
CA LYS A 305 -5.68 7.67 -29.14
C LYS A 305 -7.02 8.26 -29.59
N LYS A 306 -7.56 9.25 -28.88
CA LYS A 306 -8.79 9.92 -29.30
C LYS A 306 -8.58 10.69 -30.59
N VAL A 307 -7.49 11.46 -30.69
CA VAL A 307 -7.11 12.23 -31.88
C VAL A 307 -6.96 11.33 -33.10
N TYR A 308 -6.26 10.20 -32.98
CA TYR A 308 -6.14 9.22 -34.06
C TYR A 308 -7.47 8.53 -34.42
N ALA A 309 -8.35 8.29 -33.45
CA ALA A 309 -9.65 7.67 -33.68
C ALA A 309 -10.67 8.62 -34.32
N THR A 310 -10.55 9.94 -34.10
CA THR A 310 -11.45 10.97 -34.65
C THR A 310 -10.94 11.63 -35.93
N GLY A 311 -9.68 11.41 -36.31
CA GLY A 311 -9.09 11.93 -37.55
C GLY A 311 -8.80 13.43 -37.56
N GLN A 312 -8.87 14.11 -36.42
CA GLN A 312 -8.60 15.55 -36.32
C GLN A 312 -7.11 15.83 -36.05
N SER A 313 -6.52 16.79 -36.77
CA SER A 313 -5.10 17.19 -36.61
C SER A 313 -4.90 18.05 -35.35
N PRO A 314 -3.79 17.91 -34.59
CA PRO A 314 -3.51 18.70 -33.38
C PRO A 314 -3.29 20.22 -33.58
N LYS A 315 -3.53 20.78 -34.78
CA LYS A 315 -3.18 22.17 -35.11
C LYS A 315 -4.26 23.21 -34.80
N ASP A 316 -5.45 22.82 -34.37
CA ASP A 316 -6.59 23.75 -34.25
C ASP A 316 -6.96 24.16 -32.81
N GLN A 317 -6.07 23.95 -31.82
CA GLN A 317 -6.36 24.27 -30.41
C GLN A 317 -5.17 24.89 -29.65
N LEU A 318 -4.54 25.93 -30.22
CA LEU A 318 -3.66 26.84 -29.48
C LEU A 318 -4.38 28.15 -29.15
#